data_AF-A0A7S1EFY8-F1
#
_entry.id   AF-A0A7S1EFY8-F1
#
_cell.length_a   1.000
_cell.length_b   1.000
_cell.length_c   1.000
_cell.angle_alpha   90.00
_cell.angle_beta   90.00
_cell.angle_gamma   90.00
#
_symmetry.space_group_name_H-M   'P 1'
#
loop_
_entity.id
_entity.type
_entity.pdbx_description
1 polymer ?
#
loop_
_entity_poly.entity_id
_entity_poly.type
_entity_poly.pdbx_seq_one_letter_code
_entity_poly.pdbx_strand_id
1 'polypeptide(L)'
;GGVVNASLPAYPFSLREMVGSSSYAPGGYFASSRLLPYLGRWIGVQYDYWPPAAASPGVEKMAVADGGDVESPHLIGMLQRGVRSIVVFLNFVTPMNGKDQWDPCARPPTVKDIDDDFPPFFGIVLDDWGQETSYDFSRNQVFDKGDFGWVVAALQGAQAAGRGAVATTE
;
A
#
# COMPACT_ATOMS: atom_id res chain seq x y z
N GLY A 1 23.46 -24.56 -10.40
CA GLY A 1 22.21 -24.01 -10.93
C GLY A 1 21.13 -25.03 -10.70
N GLY A 2 20.14 -24.72 -9.86
CA GLY A 2 19.01 -25.61 -9.61
C GLY A 2 18.00 -25.50 -10.75
N VAL A 3 17.59 -26.63 -11.32
CA VAL A 3 16.47 -26.68 -12.26
C VAL A 3 15.19 -26.78 -11.43
N VAL A 4 14.34 -25.76 -11.48
CA VAL A 4 13.01 -25.79 -10.88
C VAL A 4 12.03 -26.33 -11.92
N ASN A 5 11.50 -27.54 -11.69
CA ASN A 5 10.36 -28.05 -12.45
C ASN A 5 9.08 -27.41 -11.90
N ALA A 6 8.74 -26.22 -12.41
CA ALA A 6 7.42 -25.64 -12.19
C ALA A 6 6.45 -26.22 -13.24
N SER A 7 5.34 -26.81 -12.80
CA SER A 7 4.24 -27.12 -13.71
C SER A 7 3.71 -25.82 -14.30
N LEU A 8 3.71 -25.68 -15.63
CA LEU A 8 3.10 -24.54 -16.29
C LEU A 8 1.62 -24.45 -15.88
N PRO A 9 1.10 -23.25 -15.55
CA PRO A 9 -0.31 -23.09 -15.25
C PRO A 9 -1.14 -23.51 -16.47
N ALA A 10 -2.32 -24.09 -16.21
CA ALA A 10 -3.22 -24.55 -17.27
C ALA A 10 -3.65 -23.42 -18.23
N TYR A 11 -3.59 -22.17 -17.76
CA TYR A 11 -3.83 -20.96 -18.54
C TYR A 11 -2.77 -19.90 -18.15
N PRO A 12 -2.11 -19.25 -19.13
CA PRO A 12 -1.20 -18.16 -18.83
C PRO A 12 -1.97 -16.94 -18.32
N PHE A 13 -1.42 -16.25 -17.31
CA PHE A 13 -1.93 -14.94 -16.89
C PHE A 13 -1.86 -13.98 -18.08
N SER A 14 -3.03 -13.51 -18.52
CA SER A 14 -3.21 -12.75 -19.75
C SER A 14 -3.26 -11.25 -19.49
N LEU A 15 -2.99 -10.46 -20.53
CA LEU A 15 -3.15 -9.00 -20.49
C LEU A 15 -4.58 -8.59 -20.09
N ARG A 16 -5.59 -9.37 -20.49
CA ARG A 16 -6.99 -9.13 -20.14
C ARG A 16 -7.24 -9.25 -18.64
N GLU A 17 -6.65 -10.26 -18.00
CA GLU A 17 -6.75 -10.45 -16.55
C GLU A 17 -6.02 -9.33 -15.81
N MET A 18 -4.82 -8.97 -16.26
CA MET A 18 -4.06 -7.85 -15.69
C MET A 18 -4.83 -6.52 -15.74
N VAL A 19 -5.42 -6.19 -16.89
CA VAL A 19 -6.22 -4.97 -17.03
C VAL A 19 -7.50 -5.05 -16.19
N GLY A 20 -8.12 -6.23 -16.10
CA GLY A 20 -9.32 -6.44 -15.30
C GLY A 20 -9.08 -6.35 -13.79
N SER A 21 -7.89 -6.75 -13.31
CA SER A 21 -7.55 -6.74 -11.90
C SER A 21 -7.06 -5.37 -11.40
N SER A 22 -6.37 -4.58 -12.25
CA SER A 22 -5.65 -3.36 -11.85
C SER A 22 -6.48 -2.26 -11.17
N SER A 23 -7.80 -2.36 -11.19
CA SER A 23 -8.72 -1.44 -10.50
C SER A 23 -9.88 -2.18 -9.83
N TYR A 24 -9.64 -3.43 -9.42
CA TYR A 24 -10.65 -4.29 -8.82
C TYR A 24 -10.51 -4.29 -7.29
N ALA A 25 -10.83 -3.17 -6.65
CA ALA A 25 -10.78 -3.01 -5.18
C ALA A 25 -11.56 -4.10 -4.40
N PRO A 26 -12.71 -4.62 -4.87
CA PRO A 26 -13.35 -5.76 -4.20
C PRO A 26 -12.47 -7.02 -4.18
N GLY A 27 -11.50 -7.13 -5.09
CA GLY A 27 -10.55 -8.23 -5.16
C GLY A 27 -9.72 -8.40 -3.89
N GLY A 28 -9.26 -7.30 -3.28
CA GLY A 28 -8.61 -7.32 -1.97
C GLY A 28 -9.50 -7.95 -0.89
N TYR A 29 -10.77 -7.56 -0.83
CA TYR A 29 -11.74 -8.13 0.12
C TYR A 29 -11.96 -9.63 -0.10
N PHE A 30 -12.11 -10.05 -1.36
CA PHE A 30 -12.33 -11.45 -1.66
C PHE A 30 -11.10 -12.33 -1.44
N ALA A 31 -9.90 -11.80 -1.67
CA ALA A 31 -8.64 -12.53 -1.48
C ALA A 31 -8.39 -12.95 -0.02
N SER A 32 -9.17 -12.39 0.89
CA SER A 32 -8.73 -12.15 2.24
C SER A 32 -9.77 -12.57 3.29
N SER A 33 -11.03 -12.66 2.85
CA SER A 33 -12.08 -13.38 3.54
C SER A 33 -11.73 -14.87 3.77
N ARG A 34 -11.76 -15.29 5.04
CA ARG A 34 -11.57 -16.69 5.46
C ARG A 34 -12.63 -17.67 4.92
N LEU A 35 -13.78 -17.17 4.45
CA LEU A 35 -14.88 -17.98 3.94
C LEU A 35 -14.80 -18.23 2.43
N LEU A 36 -13.94 -17.49 1.72
CA LEU A 36 -13.91 -17.44 0.25
C LEU A 36 -12.73 -18.11 -0.47
N PRO A 37 -11.79 -18.87 0.14
CA PRO A 37 -10.69 -19.47 -0.61
C PRO A 37 -11.16 -20.45 -1.70
N TYR A 38 -12.36 -21.02 -1.57
CA TYR A 38 -12.97 -21.87 -2.59
C TYR A 38 -13.54 -21.09 -3.79
N LEU A 39 -13.87 -19.80 -3.60
CA LEU A 39 -14.40 -18.91 -4.65
C LEU A 39 -13.31 -18.04 -5.27
N GLY A 40 -12.20 -17.77 -4.60
CA GLY A 40 -11.08 -16.94 -5.10
C GLY A 40 -10.55 -17.36 -6.47
N ARG A 41 -10.57 -18.67 -6.77
CA ARG A 41 -10.23 -19.21 -8.10
C ARG A 41 -11.30 -18.92 -9.17
N TRP A 42 -12.57 -18.82 -8.78
CA TRP A 42 -13.70 -18.56 -9.68
C TRP A 42 -13.90 -17.08 -9.98
N ILE A 43 -13.51 -16.19 -9.07
CA ILE A 43 -13.53 -14.74 -9.26
C ILE A 43 -12.21 -14.20 -9.85
N GLY A 44 -11.20 -15.06 -10.07
CA GLY A 44 -10.01 -14.73 -10.87
C GLY A 44 -9.02 -13.79 -10.19
N VAL A 45 -8.90 -13.82 -8.86
CA VAL A 45 -7.99 -12.92 -8.12
C VAL A 45 -6.82 -13.63 -7.45
N GLN A 46 -6.75 -14.96 -7.44
CA GLN A 46 -5.61 -15.69 -6.84
C GLN A 46 -4.86 -16.53 -7.88
N TYR A 47 -3.54 -16.34 -7.93
CA TYR A 47 -2.65 -17.00 -8.88
C TYR A 47 -1.48 -17.67 -8.15
N ASP A 48 -0.96 -18.74 -8.74
CA ASP A 48 0.33 -19.29 -8.33
C ASP A 48 1.45 -18.35 -8.82
N TYR A 49 2.31 -17.94 -7.89
CA TYR A 49 3.42 -17.04 -8.10
C TYR A 49 4.75 -17.70 -7.73
N TRP A 50 5.78 -17.38 -8.50
CA TRP A 50 7.15 -17.85 -8.27
C TRP A 50 8.05 -16.64 -8.07
N PRO A 51 8.48 -16.34 -6.83
CA PRO A 51 9.31 -15.17 -6.54
C PRO A 51 10.64 -15.23 -7.29
N PRO A 52 10.93 -14.30 -8.22
CA PRO A 52 12.14 -14.35 -9.05
C PRO A 52 13.42 -14.11 -8.24
N ALA A 53 13.31 -13.58 -7.02
CA ALA A 53 14.43 -13.27 -6.14
C ALA A 53 14.87 -14.44 -5.23
N ALA A 54 14.11 -15.54 -5.17
CA ALA A 54 14.46 -16.67 -4.31
C ALA A 54 15.45 -17.62 -5.02
N ALA A 55 16.46 -18.12 -4.29
CA ALA A 55 17.43 -19.10 -4.82
C ALA A 55 16.78 -20.47 -5.17
N SER A 56 15.62 -20.76 -4.59
CA SER A 56 14.77 -21.92 -4.88
C SER A 56 13.32 -21.52 -4.58
N PRO A 57 12.64 -20.81 -5.51
CA PRO A 57 11.31 -20.29 -5.26
C PRO A 57 10.31 -21.42 -5.07
N GLY A 58 9.68 -21.46 -3.89
CA GLY A 58 8.45 -22.19 -3.70
C GLY A 58 7.30 -21.54 -4.46
N VAL A 59 6.22 -22.29 -4.67
CA VAL A 59 4.96 -21.72 -5.16
C VAL A 59 4.30 -20.96 -4.02
N GLU A 60 4.02 -19.68 -4.25
CA GLU A 60 3.25 -18.84 -3.34
C GLU A 60 1.90 -18.48 -3.96
N LYS A 61 0.84 -18.35 -3.14
CA LYS A 61 -0.44 -17.83 -3.62
C LYS A 61 -0.39 -16.31 -3.57
N MET A 62 -0.51 -15.68 -4.74
CA MET A 62 -0.54 -14.23 -4.87
C MET A 62 -1.95 -13.77 -5.24
N ALA A 63 -2.46 -12.79 -4.50
CA ALA A 63 -3.65 -12.06 -4.90
C ALA A 63 -3.28 -11.00 -5.96
N VAL A 64 -4.03 -10.94 -7.05
CA VAL A 64 -3.90 -9.93 -8.10
C VAL A 64 -5.23 -9.18 -8.16
N ALA A 65 -5.21 -7.96 -7.62
CA ALA A 65 -6.36 -7.10 -7.43
C ALA A 65 -5.96 -5.64 -7.71
N ASP A 66 -6.63 -4.68 -7.06
CA ASP A 66 -6.38 -3.26 -7.22
C ASP A 66 -4.96 -2.90 -6.80
N GLY A 67 -4.34 -1.94 -7.50
CA GLY A 67 -3.05 -1.39 -7.06
C GLY A 67 -3.17 -0.66 -5.72
N GLY A 68 -4.29 0.00 -5.46
CA GLY A 68 -4.58 0.69 -4.20
C GLY A 68 -4.67 -0.24 -3.00
N ASP A 69 -4.88 -1.55 -3.21
CA ASP A 69 -4.85 -2.54 -2.13
C ASP A 69 -3.44 -2.68 -1.51
N VAL A 70 -2.40 -2.28 -2.24
CA VAL A 70 -1.01 -2.27 -1.77
C VAL A 70 -0.42 -0.87 -1.70
N GLU A 71 -0.72 0.00 -2.66
CA GLU A 71 -0.16 1.35 -2.72
C GLU A 71 -0.82 2.21 -3.83
N SER A 72 -1.38 3.37 -3.48
CA SER A 72 -2.07 4.27 -4.43
C SER A 72 -1.14 5.18 -5.28
N PRO A 73 -0.14 5.91 -4.72
CA PRO A 73 0.59 6.94 -5.48
C PRO A 73 1.75 6.45 -6.38
N HIS A 74 1.99 5.14 -6.45
CA HIS A 74 3.12 4.50 -7.13
C HIS A 74 4.54 4.99 -6.74
N LEU A 75 4.71 5.54 -5.53
CA LEU A 75 5.98 6.06 -5.00
C LEU A 75 7.03 4.95 -4.88
N ILE A 76 6.66 3.80 -4.34
CA ILE A 76 7.59 2.68 -4.10
C ILE A 76 8.14 2.17 -5.43
N GLY A 77 7.28 2.06 -6.44
CA GLY A 77 7.69 1.67 -7.79
C GLY A 77 8.68 2.63 -8.43
N MET A 78 8.61 3.93 -8.13
CA MET A 78 9.59 4.93 -8.60
C MET A 78 10.93 4.79 -7.86
N LEU A 79 10.89 4.56 -6.54
CA LEU A 79 12.09 4.33 -5.73
C LEU A 79 12.85 3.09 -6.17
N GLN A 80 12.16 1.98 -6.42
CA GLN A 80 12.75 0.72 -6.90
C GLN A 80 13.44 0.88 -8.27
N ARG A 81 12.99 1.84 -9.09
CA ARG A 81 13.60 2.17 -10.39
C ARG A 81 14.78 3.14 -10.28
N GLY A 82 15.14 3.56 -9.07
CA GLY A 82 16.26 4.47 -8.82
C GLY A 82 16.01 5.91 -9.27
N VAL A 83 14.75 6.35 -9.33
CA VAL A 83 14.41 7.75 -9.64
C VAL A 83 14.98 8.64 -8.52
N ARG A 84 15.86 9.58 -8.90
CA ARG A 84 16.64 10.40 -7.94
C ARG A 84 15.85 11.53 -7.28
N SER A 85 14.77 11.98 -7.92
CA SER A 85 13.95 13.09 -7.43
C SER A 85 12.51 12.83 -7.86
N ILE A 86 11.60 12.81 -6.89
CA ILE A 86 10.20 12.49 -7.09
C ILE A 86 9.39 13.64 -6.49
N VAL A 87 8.46 14.18 -7.27
CA VAL A 87 7.44 15.11 -6.78
C VAL A 87 6.13 14.35 -6.82
N VAL A 88 5.56 14.08 -5.65
CA VAL A 88 4.28 13.38 -5.51
C VAL A 88 3.22 14.36 -5.02
N PHE A 89 2.09 14.41 -5.71
CA PHE A 89 0.91 15.14 -5.28
C PHE A 89 -0.07 14.17 -4.64
N LEU A 90 -0.22 14.25 -3.33
CA LEU A 90 -1.12 13.39 -2.57
C LEU A 90 -2.44 14.14 -2.32
N ASN A 91 -3.52 13.68 -2.96
CA ASN A 91 -4.85 14.26 -2.84
C ASN A 91 -5.77 13.25 -2.17
N PHE A 92 -5.88 13.38 -0.86
CA PHE A 92 -6.55 12.42 0.00
C PHE A 92 -8.04 12.69 0.13
N VAL A 93 -8.81 11.64 0.40
CA VAL A 93 -10.25 11.74 0.70
C VAL A 93 -10.44 12.27 2.11
N THR A 94 -9.63 11.78 3.05
CA THR A 94 -9.63 12.26 4.43
C THR A 94 -8.67 13.43 4.57
N PRO A 95 -9.16 14.64 4.91
CA PRO A 95 -8.28 15.78 5.12
C PRO A 95 -7.44 15.57 6.38
N MET A 96 -6.19 16.06 6.36
CA MET A 96 -5.37 16.10 7.56
C MET A 96 -5.94 17.12 8.56
N ASN A 97 -6.17 16.68 9.79
CA ASN A 97 -6.58 17.54 10.88
C ASN A 97 -5.50 18.59 11.17
N GLY A 98 -5.93 19.83 11.44
CA GLY A 98 -5.04 20.90 11.87
C GLY A 98 -4.54 20.70 13.30
N LYS A 99 -3.49 21.46 13.66
CA LYS A 99 -2.83 21.42 14.99
C LYS A 99 -3.77 21.60 16.18
N ASP A 100 -4.90 22.29 15.99
CA ASP A 100 -5.87 22.56 17.06
C ASP A 100 -6.75 21.33 17.38
N GLN A 101 -6.76 20.32 16.50
CA GLN A 101 -7.56 19.10 16.64
C GLN A 101 -6.71 17.86 16.92
N TRP A 102 -5.46 17.85 16.43
CA TRP A 102 -4.55 16.72 16.58
C TRP A 102 -3.09 17.17 16.65
N ASP A 103 -2.41 16.73 17.72
CA ASP A 103 -0.95 16.80 17.86
C ASP A 103 -0.31 15.44 17.51
N PRO A 104 0.38 15.34 16.36
CA PRO A 104 1.01 14.10 15.90
C PRO A 104 2.25 13.70 16.70
N CYS A 105 2.81 14.60 17.52
CA CYS A 105 3.93 14.30 18.43
C CYS A 105 3.45 13.78 19.79
N ALA A 106 2.20 14.06 20.17
CA ALA A 106 1.64 13.63 21.45
C ALA A 106 0.89 12.29 21.39
N ARG A 107 0.28 11.96 20.24
CA ARG A 107 -0.44 10.70 20.06
C ARG A 107 -0.37 10.17 18.62
N PRO A 108 -0.45 8.83 18.42
CA PRO A 108 -0.56 8.23 17.10
C PRO A 108 -1.79 8.73 16.31
N PRO A 109 -1.73 8.67 14.97
CA PRO A 109 -2.86 8.98 14.09
C PRO A 109 -3.98 7.95 14.23
N THR A 110 -5.19 8.38 13.91
CA THR A 110 -6.36 7.53 13.61
C THR A 110 -6.86 7.83 12.19
N VAL A 111 -7.77 7.03 11.65
CA VAL A 111 -8.39 7.26 10.33
C VAL A 111 -9.20 8.56 10.23
N LYS A 112 -9.39 9.26 11.36
CA LYS A 112 -10.06 10.57 11.42
C LYS A 112 -9.07 11.73 11.45
N ASP A 113 -7.79 11.46 11.64
CA ASP A 113 -6.75 12.48 11.78
C ASP A 113 -6.05 12.77 10.47
N ILE A 114 -5.83 11.74 9.68
CA ILE A 114 -5.14 11.79 8.39
C ILE A 114 -5.59 10.58 7.58
N ASP A 115 -5.52 10.70 6.26
CA ASP A 115 -5.78 9.61 5.32
C ASP A 115 -4.84 8.43 5.55
N ASP A 116 -5.35 7.23 5.43
CA ASP A 116 -4.70 5.98 5.80
C ASP A 116 -3.64 5.52 4.80
N ASP A 117 -3.60 6.11 3.61
CA ASP A 117 -2.52 5.91 2.62
C ASP A 117 -1.19 6.59 3.04
N PHE A 118 -1.23 7.62 3.90
CA PHE A 118 -0.03 8.41 4.22
C PHE A 118 0.85 7.81 5.35
N PRO A 119 0.32 7.46 6.53
CA PRO A 119 1.12 6.88 7.62
C PRO A 119 1.93 5.63 7.27
N PRO A 120 1.48 4.74 6.36
CA PRO A 120 2.27 3.58 5.98
C PRO A 120 3.63 3.90 5.35
N PHE A 121 3.81 5.08 4.73
CA PHE A 121 5.13 5.52 4.26
C PHE A 121 6.15 5.71 5.40
N PHE A 122 5.68 5.83 6.64
CA PHE A 122 6.47 5.89 7.86
C PHE A 122 6.38 4.59 8.68
N GLY A 123 5.82 3.51 8.12
CA GLY A 123 5.65 2.23 8.82
C GLY A 123 4.59 2.27 9.93
N ILE A 124 3.60 3.14 9.79
CA ILE A 124 2.44 3.23 10.69
C ILE A 124 1.22 2.68 9.96
N VAL A 125 0.67 1.58 10.46
CA VAL A 125 -0.58 1.00 9.96
C VAL A 125 -1.70 1.40 10.93
N LEU A 126 -2.80 1.92 10.41
CA LEU A 126 -3.95 2.33 11.23
C LEU A 126 -4.83 1.11 11.52
N ASP A 127 -5.02 0.79 12.80
CA ASP A 127 -5.68 -0.44 13.27
C ASP A 127 -7.20 -0.51 13.03
N ASP A 128 -7.85 0.58 12.58
CA ASP A 128 -9.32 0.65 12.44
C ASP A 128 -9.90 -0.22 11.31
N TRP A 129 -9.05 -0.84 10.48
CA TRP A 129 -9.45 -1.82 9.45
C TRP A 129 -9.61 -3.26 9.98
N GLY A 130 -9.62 -3.43 11.31
CA GLY A 130 -10.21 -4.57 11.99
C GLY A 130 -9.89 -5.95 11.39
N GLN A 131 -8.63 -6.33 11.16
CA GLN A 131 -8.28 -7.67 10.65
C GLN A 131 -9.11 -8.18 9.45
N GLU A 132 -9.68 -7.29 8.63
CA GLU A 132 -10.46 -7.62 7.41
C GLU A 132 -9.75 -7.06 6.15
N THR A 133 -8.45 -7.35 6.10
CA THR A 133 -7.76 -8.10 5.03
C THR A 133 -7.80 -7.62 3.56
N SER A 134 -8.39 -6.47 3.21
CA SER A 134 -8.40 -6.02 1.79
C SER A 134 -7.15 -5.25 1.35
N TYR A 135 -6.47 -4.62 2.30
CA TYR A 135 -5.30 -3.77 2.07
C TYR A 135 -4.07 -4.33 2.80
N ASP A 136 -2.91 -4.32 2.16
CA ASP A 136 -1.61 -4.67 2.76
C ASP A 136 -0.60 -3.53 2.58
N PHE A 137 -0.61 -2.59 3.51
CA PHE A 137 0.36 -1.50 3.57
C PHE A 137 1.57 -1.81 4.45
N SER A 138 1.72 -3.04 4.94
CA SER A 138 2.77 -3.42 5.90
C SER A 138 4.20 -3.29 5.34
N ARG A 139 4.32 -3.16 4.01
CA ARG A 139 5.60 -3.07 3.28
C ARG A 139 5.84 -1.70 2.66
N ASN A 140 5.05 -0.68 3.03
CA ASN A 140 5.11 0.64 2.40
C ASN A 140 6.09 1.62 3.05
N GLN A 141 6.80 1.20 4.11
CA GLN A 141 7.73 2.10 4.79
C GLN A 141 8.87 2.54 3.88
N VAL A 142 9.00 3.84 3.68
CA VAL A 142 10.07 4.50 2.93
C VAL A 142 10.82 5.54 3.75
N PHE A 143 10.17 6.09 4.79
CA PHE A 143 10.74 7.06 5.74
C PHE A 143 10.92 6.43 7.13
N ASP A 144 11.74 7.06 7.98
CA ASP A 144 11.89 6.63 9.36
C ASP A 144 10.59 6.89 10.13
N LYS A 145 10.17 5.93 10.95
CA LYS A 145 8.94 6.03 11.75
C LYS A 145 9.00 7.21 12.74
N GLY A 146 10.18 7.50 13.29
CA GLY A 146 10.42 8.62 14.18
C GLY A 146 10.13 9.98 13.54
N ASP A 147 10.16 10.05 12.20
CA ASP A 147 9.95 11.30 11.50
C ASP A 147 8.49 11.70 11.34
N PHE A 148 7.58 10.74 11.49
CA PHE A 148 6.16 10.96 11.22
C PHE A 148 5.59 12.16 11.97
N GLY A 149 5.82 12.22 13.29
CA GLY A 149 5.22 13.23 14.16
C GLY A 149 5.58 14.65 13.73
N TRP A 150 6.87 14.90 13.56
CA TRP A 150 7.35 16.25 13.24
C TRP A 150 7.05 16.65 11.79
N VAL A 151 7.08 15.70 10.84
CA VAL A 151 6.70 15.96 9.45
C VAL A 151 5.25 16.40 9.37
N VAL A 152 4.34 15.67 10.02
CA VAL A 152 2.92 16.03 10.05
C VAL A 152 2.72 17.39 10.74
N ALA A 153 3.40 17.66 11.86
CA ALA A 153 3.33 18.96 12.52
C ALA A 153 3.81 20.10 11.61
N ALA A 154 4.87 19.87 10.83
CA ALA A 154 5.36 20.83 9.84
C ALA A 154 4.36 21.06 8.69
N LEU A 155 3.73 19.98 8.18
CA LEU A 155 2.67 20.07 7.18
C LEU A 155 1.46 20.87 7.70
N GLN A 156 1.00 20.58 8.92
CA GLN A 156 -0.07 21.33 9.59
C GLN A 156 0.28 22.82 9.72
N GLY A 157 1.51 23.13 10.14
CA GLY A 157 2.00 24.50 10.28
C GLY A 157 2.10 25.24 8.94
N ALA A 158 2.54 24.57 7.89
CA ALA A 158 2.63 25.14 6.54
C ALA A 158 1.25 25.41 5.94
N GLN A 159 0.30 24.48 6.13
CA GLN A 159 -1.10 24.64 5.74
C GLN A 159 -1.76 25.83 6.46
N ALA A 160 -1.58 25.95 7.78
CA ALA A 160 -2.12 27.07 8.57
C ALA A 160 -1.54 28.43 8.15
N ALA A 161 -0.30 28.46 7.65
CA ALA A 161 0.35 29.67 7.14
C ALA A 161 -0.02 30.00 5.68
N GLY A 162 -0.88 29.22 5.02
CA GLY A 162 -1.27 29.44 3.63
C GLY A 162 -0.15 29.16 2.60
N ARG A 163 0.87 28.39 2.97
CA ARG A 163 2.02 28.03 2.11
C ARG A 163 1.83 26.69 1.37
N GLY A 164 0.68 26.06 1.54
CA GLY A 164 0.45 24.66 1.17
C GLY A 164 1.07 23.70 2.20
N ALA A 165 0.63 22.45 2.21
CA ALA A 165 1.17 21.41 3.08
C ALA A 165 2.50 20.90 2.50
N VAL A 166 3.57 21.68 2.70
CA VAL A 166 4.94 21.34 2.28
C VAL A 166 5.83 21.28 3.52
N ALA A 167 6.53 20.17 3.69
CA ALA A 167 7.53 19.95 4.73
C ALA A 167 8.81 19.36 4.11
N THR A 168 9.93 19.52 4.81
CA THR A 168 11.23 18.94 4.41
C THR A 168 11.67 18.00 5.52
N THR A 169 11.92 16.73 5.19
CA THR A 169 12.57 15.76 6.09
C THR A 169 14.07 16.00 6.15
N GLU A 170 14.72 15.75 7.29
CA GLU A 170 16.20 15.71 7.38
C GLU A 170 16.76 14.36 6.90
#